data_AF-A0A923NIW8-F1
#
_entry.id   AF-A0A923NIW8-F1
#
_cell.length_a   1.000
_cell.length_b   1.000
_cell.length_c   1.000
_cell.angle_alpha   90.00
_cell.angle_beta   90.00
_cell.angle_gamma   90.00
#
_symmetry.space_group_name_H-M   'P 1'
#
loop_
_entity.id
_entity.type
_entity.pdbx_description
1 polymer ?
#
loop_
_entity_poly.entity_id
_entity_poly.type
_entity_poly.pdbx_seq_one_letter_code
_entity_poly.pdbx_strand_id
1 'polypeptide(L)'
;MLTGETGAEGVELQKSNIAMIGPTGSGKTYIAQSMAKLFNSNGIAYCSFCGKASTEVKKLIAGPGVYICNECVALAQDIINEDLQQDALERTLTLKTPREIVDNLKLNSIKR
;
A
#
# COMPACT_ATOMS: atom_id res chain seq x y z
N MET A 1 -26.72 24.81 3.60
CA MET A 1 -27.92 23.94 3.50
C MET A 1 -27.59 22.87 2.46
N LEU A 2 -27.61 21.56 2.70
CA LEU A 2 -27.72 20.67 3.89
C LEU A 2 -26.80 19.45 3.59
N THR A 3 -26.41 18.53 4.47
CA THR A 3 -26.59 18.23 5.92
C THR A 3 -25.18 18.14 6.58
N GLY A 4 -24.93 17.72 7.82
CA GLY A 4 -25.74 17.39 9.00
C GLY A 4 -24.82 16.81 10.09
N GLU A 5 -25.11 17.06 11.36
CA GLU A 5 -24.27 16.61 12.48
C GLU A 5 -24.50 15.13 12.81
N THR A 6 -23.43 14.36 12.93
CA THR A 6 -23.39 13.19 13.83
C THR A 6 -22.04 13.16 14.52
N GLY A 7 -21.99 13.77 15.71
CA GLY A 7 -21.01 13.39 16.71
C GLY A 7 -21.34 11.97 17.16
N ALA A 8 -20.49 11.01 16.78
CA ALA A 8 -20.47 9.69 17.38
C ALA A 8 -19.10 9.56 18.07
N GLU A 9 -19.11 9.41 19.38
CA GLU A 9 -17.88 9.21 20.14
C GLU A 9 -17.16 7.96 19.61
N GLY A 10 -15.95 8.17 19.09
CA GLY A 10 -15.15 7.08 18.55
C GLY A 10 -14.72 6.16 19.67
N VAL A 11 -15.35 4.99 19.77
CA VAL A 11 -14.75 3.86 20.47
C VAL A 11 -13.48 3.51 19.69
N GLU A 12 -12.32 3.91 20.21
CA GLU A 12 -11.03 3.47 19.71
C GLU A 12 -10.95 1.95 19.84
N LEU A 13 -11.26 1.28 18.73
CA LEU A 13 -11.05 -0.14 18.55
C LEU A 13 -9.54 -0.36 18.40
N GLN A 14 -8.88 -0.44 19.55
CA GLN A 14 -7.55 -0.98 19.75
C GLN A 14 -7.35 -2.17 18.80
N LYS A 15 -6.20 -2.25 18.11
CA LYS A 15 -5.85 -3.37 17.21
C LYS A 15 -5.81 -4.68 18.01
N SER A 16 -6.98 -5.32 18.09
CA SER A 16 -7.23 -6.37 19.07
C SER A 16 -6.92 -7.72 18.46
N ASN A 17 -5.80 -8.32 18.87
CA ASN A 17 -5.40 -9.67 18.47
C ASN A 17 -6.28 -10.74 19.17
N ILE A 18 -7.57 -10.75 18.87
CA ILE A 18 -8.57 -11.65 19.46
C ILE A 18 -8.58 -12.97 18.69
N ALA A 19 -8.15 -14.05 19.35
CA ALA A 19 -8.27 -15.41 18.84
C ALA A 19 -9.53 -16.10 19.40
N MET A 20 -10.44 -16.55 18.53
CA MET A 20 -11.59 -17.36 18.95
C MET A 20 -11.22 -18.85 18.96
N ILE A 21 -11.19 -19.46 20.16
CA ILE A 21 -10.82 -20.86 20.37
C ILE A 21 -12.05 -21.70 20.73
N GLY A 22 -12.15 -22.93 20.23
CA GLY A 22 -13.23 -23.88 20.57
C GLY A 22 -13.47 -24.96 19.51
N PRO A 23 -14.28 -25.99 19.80
CA PRO A 23 -14.56 -27.11 18.90
C PRO A 23 -15.27 -26.67 17.60
N THR A 24 -15.14 -27.43 16.52
CA THR A 24 -15.84 -27.16 15.24
C THR A 24 -17.36 -27.13 15.45
N GLY A 25 -18.06 -26.33 14.65
CA GLY A 25 -19.52 -26.11 14.78
C GLY A 25 -19.96 -25.07 15.82
N SER A 26 -19.11 -24.65 16.76
CA SER A 26 -19.47 -23.68 17.83
C SER A 26 -19.62 -22.21 17.38
N GLY A 27 -19.99 -21.94 16.12
CA GLY A 27 -20.28 -20.59 15.61
C GLY A 27 -19.10 -19.60 15.45
N LYS A 28 -17.87 -19.93 15.87
CA LYS A 28 -16.71 -19.01 15.86
C LYS A 28 -16.47 -18.30 14.52
N THR A 29 -16.51 -19.03 13.41
CA THR A 29 -16.35 -18.45 12.06
C THR A 29 -17.47 -17.46 11.73
N TYR A 30 -18.70 -17.73 12.17
CA TYR A 30 -19.85 -16.84 11.98
C TYR A 30 -19.68 -15.56 12.80
N ILE A 31 -19.29 -15.66 14.08
CA ILE A 31 -19.03 -14.48 14.92
C ILE A 31 -17.87 -13.64 14.38
N ALA A 32 -16.77 -14.27 13.93
CA ALA A 32 -15.65 -13.56 13.30
C ALA A 32 -16.07 -12.81 12.03
N GLN A 33 -16.88 -13.45 11.17
CA GLN A 33 -17.40 -12.81 9.96
C GLN A 33 -18.42 -11.70 10.26
N SER A 34 -19.24 -11.85 11.30
CA SER A 34 -20.16 -10.81 11.77
C SER A 34 -19.41 -9.62 12.37
N MET A 35 -18.37 -9.84 13.18
CA MET A 35 -17.50 -8.79 13.69
C MET A 35 -16.79 -8.04 12.55
N ALA A 36 -16.24 -8.75 11.57
CA ALA A 36 -15.62 -8.12 10.40
C ALA A 36 -16.59 -7.21 9.63
N LYS A 37 -17.87 -7.63 9.48
CA LYS A 37 -18.93 -6.79 8.88
C LYS A 37 -19.26 -5.58 9.76
N LEU A 38 -19.34 -5.74 11.07
CA LEU A 38 -19.62 -4.64 12.00
C LEU A 38 -18.50 -3.59 11.96
N PHE A 39 -17.23 -4.00 11.99
CA PHE A 39 -16.10 -3.08 11.87
C PHE A 39 -16.09 -2.33 10.53
N ASN A 40 -16.44 -3.00 9.43
CA ASN A 40 -16.58 -2.35 8.13
C ASN A 40 -17.87 -1.49 7.99
N SER A 41 -18.83 -1.63 8.91
CA SER A 41 -20.10 -0.88 8.90
C SER A 41 -20.06 0.44 9.67
N ASN A 42 -18.99 0.70 10.44
CA ASN A 42 -18.83 1.91 11.25
C ASN A 42 -18.57 3.20 10.42
N GLY A 43 -18.74 3.17 9.09
CA GLY A 43 -18.53 4.32 8.18
C GLY A 43 -17.08 4.76 7.99
N ILE A 44 -16.13 4.17 8.74
CA ILE A 44 -14.71 4.46 8.64
C ILE A 44 -14.12 3.73 7.42
N ALA A 45 -13.78 4.48 6.38
CA ALA A 45 -13.01 3.95 5.26
C ALA A 45 -11.52 3.84 5.63
N TYR A 46 -10.86 2.78 5.15
CA TYR A 46 -9.44 2.49 5.38
C TYR A 46 -8.67 2.52 4.06
N CYS A 47 -7.44 3.06 4.08
CA CYS A 47 -6.54 3.01 2.93
C CYS A 47 -6.16 1.56 2.60
N SER A 48 -6.42 1.13 1.36
CA SER A 48 -6.15 -0.23 0.87
C SER A 48 -4.67 -0.59 0.82
N PHE A 49 -3.76 0.38 0.96
CA PHE A 49 -2.30 0.20 0.88
C PHE A 49 -1.63 0.17 2.25
N CYS A 50 -1.94 1.12 3.14
CA CYS A 50 -1.31 1.22 4.47
C CYS A 50 -2.22 0.82 5.65
N GLY A 51 -3.50 0.54 5.40
CA GLY A 51 -4.46 0.13 6.42
C GLY A 51 -4.88 1.23 7.41
N LYS A 52 -4.41 2.47 7.26
CA LYS A 52 -4.82 3.62 8.08
C LYS A 52 -6.28 4.00 7.84
N ALA A 53 -6.99 4.35 8.91
CA ALA A 53 -8.34 4.89 8.87
C ALA A 53 -8.39 6.31 8.28
N SER A 54 -9.55 6.73 7.78
CA SER A 54 -9.79 8.10 7.28
C SER A 54 -9.57 9.21 8.32
N THR A 55 -9.51 8.87 9.61
CA THR A 55 -9.20 9.79 10.72
C THR A 55 -7.69 9.95 10.97
N GLU A 56 -6.88 8.96 10.59
CA GLU A 56 -5.43 8.94 10.77
C GLU A 56 -4.67 9.64 9.62
N VAL A 57 -5.36 10.00 8.53
CA VAL A 57 -4.77 10.55 7.30
C VAL A 57 -5.38 11.90 6.96
N LYS A 58 -4.58 12.83 6.43
CA LYS A 58 -5.04 14.19 6.10
C LYS A 58 -6.08 14.21 4.97
N LYS A 59 -5.96 13.29 4.00
CA LYS A 59 -6.95 13.06 2.94
C LYS A 59 -6.99 11.58 2.56
N LEU A 60 -8.20 11.07 2.35
CA LEU A 60 -8.47 9.76 1.76
C LEU A 60 -9.24 9.96 0.44
N ILE A 61 -8.80 9.30 -0.62
CA ILE A 61 -9.38 9.38 -1.97
C ILE A 61 -10.17 8.09 -2.20
N ALA A 62 -11.42 8.21 -2.63
CA ALA A 62 -12.31 7.09 -2.92
C ALA A 62 -12.30 6.75 -4.41
N GLY A 63 -12.16 5.46 -4.72
CA GLY A 63 -12.41 4.86 -6.02
C GLY A 63 -13.53 3.81 -5.94
N PRO A 64 -13.83 3.10 -7.05
CA PRO A 64 -14.85 2.04 -7.06
C PRO A 64 -14.40 0.84 -6.20
N GLY A 65 -14.82 0.82 -4.94
CA GLY A 65 -14.52 -0.25 -3.97
C GLY A 65 -13.10 -0.23 -3.38
N VAL A 66 -12.32 0.84 -3.62
CA VAL A 66 -10.93 0.99 -3.16
C VAL A 66 -10.69 2.39 -2.61
N TYR A 67 -9.73 2.53 -1.68
CA TYR A 67 -9.38 3.82 -1.08
C TYR A 67 -7.88 3.99 -0.95
N ILE A 68 -7.36 5.19 -1.19
CA ILE A 68 -5.92 5.52 -1.05
C ILE A 68 -5.72 6.85 -0.32
N CYS A 69 -4.77 6.90 0.61
CA CYS A 69 -4.47 8.12 1.35
C CYS A 69 -3.38 8.98 0.69
N ASN A 70 -3.33 10.25 1.06
CA ASN A 70 -2.35 11.21 0.52
C ASN A 70 -0.88 10.78 0.72
N GLU A 71 -0.56 10.05 1.78
CA GLU A 71 0.81 9.55 2.03
C GLU A 71 1.20 8.46 1.04
N CYS A 72 0.28 7.52 0.75
CA CYS A 72 0.53 6.47 -0.25
C CYS A 72 0.60 7.03 -1.67
N VAL A 73 -0.17 8.08 -1.99
CA VAL A 73 -0.05 8.78 -3.28
C VAL A 73 1.30 9.48 -3.41
N ALA A 74 1.78 10.16 -2.35
CA ALA A 74 3.09 10.81 -2.36
C ALA A 74 4.22 9.78 -2.57
N LEU A 75 4.23 8.71 -1.77
CA LEU A 75 5.23 7.65 -1.90
C LEU A 75 5.22 6.99 -3.29
N ALA A 76 4.05 6.74 -3.86
CA ALA A 76 3.94 6.21 -5.22
C ALA A 76 4.50 7.19 -6.27
N GLN A 77 4.26 8.49 -6.10
CA GLN A 77 4.80 9.52 -6.99
C GLN A 77 6.33 9.63 -6.88
N ASP A 78 6.89 9.52 -5.67
CA ASP A 78 8.33 9.56 -5.45
C ASP A 78 9.03 8.38 -6.14
N ILE A 79 8.51 7.15 -5.96
CA ILE A 79 9.01 5.94 -6.65
C ILE A 79 8.96 6.12 -8.18
N ILE A 80 7.84 6.60 -8.73
CA ILE A 80 7.71 6.85 -10.18
C ILE A 80 8.72 7.90 -10.68
N ASN A 81 9.00 8.94 -9.88
CA ASN A 81 9.97 9.97 -10.23
C ASN A 81 11.41 9.43 -10.22
N GLU A 82 11.76 8.59 -9.24
CA GLU A 82 13.06 7.91 -9.17
C GLU A 82 13.26 6.98 -10.37
N ASP A 83 12.27 6.13 -10.67
CA ASP A 83 12.28 5.25 -11.85
C ASP A 83 12.46 6.04 -13.15
N LEU A 84 11.73 7.15 -13.34
CA LEU A 84 11.85 8.01 -14.54
C LEU A 84 13.22 8.68 -14.67
N GLN A 85 13.85 9.07 -13.56
CA GLN A 85 15.21 9.61 -13.57
C GLN A 85 16.24 8.53 -13.88
N GLN A 86 16.06 7.32 -13.35
CA GLN A 86 16.92 6.19 -13.66
C GLN A 86 16.78 5.75 -15.12
N ASP A 87 15.56 5.72 -15.68
CA ASP A 87 15.28 5.47 -17.10
C ASP A 87 16.02 6.49 -18.01
N ALA A 88 16.05 7.76 -17.62
CA ALA A 88 16.77 8.80 -18.36
C ALA A 88 18.30 8.63 -18.28
N LEU A 89 18.81 8.20 -17.12
CA LEU A 89 20.22 7.89 -16.92
C LEU A 89 20.63 6.62 -17.68
N GLU A 90 19.83 5.55 -17.65
CA GLU A 90 20.06 4.30 -18.40
C GLU A 90 19.97 4.49 -19.92
N ARG A 91 19.14 5.43 -20.41
CA ARG A 91 19.13 5.82 -21.83
C ARG A 91 20.34 6.68 -22.24
N THR A 92 21.00 7.34 -21.28
CA THR A 92 22.21 8.15 -21.51
C THR A 92 23.49 7.33 -21.34
N LEU A 93 23.45 6.34 -20.45
CA LEU A 93 24.43 5.26 -20.38
C LEU A 93 24.31 4.45 -21.66
N THR A 94 25.29 4.58 -22.54
CA THR A 94 25.46 3.66 -23.67
C THR A 94 25.78 2.27 -23.11
N LEU A 95 24.72 1.49 -22.85
CA LEU A 95 24.78 0.11 -22.44
C LEU A 95 25.50 -0.67 -23.54
N LYS A 96 26.82 -0.86 -23.33
CA LYS A 96 27.71 -1.55 -24.26
C LYS A 96 27.09 -2.87 -24.64
N THR A 97 27.05 -3.15 -25.93
CA THR A 97 26.52 -4.40 -26.45
C THR A 97 27.29 -5.59 -25.86
N PRO A 98 26.69 -6.79 -25.76
CA PRO A 98 27.39 -7.97 -25.26
C PRO A 98 28.73 -8.26 -25.96
N ARG A 99 28.87 -7.86 -27.23
CA ARG A 99 30.16 -7.90 -27.96
C ARG A 99 31.19 -6.94 -27.39
N GLU A 100 30.85 -5.67 -27.20
CA GLU A 100 31.77 -4.67 -26.66
C GLU A 100 32.19 -4.99 -25.22
N ILE A 101 31.32 -5.59 -24.41
CA ILE A 101 31.67 -6.09 -23.08
C ILE A 101 32.74 -7.19 -23.19
N VAL A 102 32.52 -8.19 -24.05
CA VAL A 102 33.49 -9.28 -24.30
C VAL A 102 34.82 -8.76 -24.83
N ASP A 103 34.82 -7.79 -25.73
CA ASP A 103 36.05 -7.25 -26.32
C ASP A 103 36.83 -6.37 -25.32
N ASN A 104 36.14 -5.61 -24.46
CA ASN A 104 36.79 -4.90 -23.35
C ASN A 104 37.40 -5.88 -22.32
N LEU A 105 36.73 -7.00 -22.02
CA LEU A 105 37.28 -8.02 -21.13
C LEU A 105 38.54 -8.67 -21.72
N LYS A 106 38.52 -9.05 -23.00
CA LYS A 106 39.69 -9.60 -23.71
C LYS A 106 40.87 -8.63 -23.74
N LEU A 107 40.64 -7.36 -24.07
CA LEU A 107 41.69 -6.33 -24.14
C LEU A 107 42.39 -6.09 -22.78
N ASN A 108 41.65 -6.22 -21.68
CA ASN A 108 42.22 -6.06 -20.33
C ASN A 108 42.97 -7.31 -19.83
N SER A 109 42.59 -8.50 -20.28
CA SER A 109 43.35 -9.74 -20.01
C SER A 109 44.68 -9.85 -20.78
N ILE A 110 44.90 -9.04 -21.82
CA ILE A 110 46.13 -9.02 -22.63
C ILE A 110 47.15 -7.98 -22.12
N LYS A 111 46.74 -7.06 -21.22
CA LYS A 111 47.57 -5.97 -20.68
C LYS A 111 48.10 -6.22 -19.26
N ARG A 112 48.18 -7.48 -18.83
CA ARG A 112 48.80 -7.92 -17.56
C ARG A 112 49.92 -8.91 -17.82
#